data_AF-A0A957R3P0-F1
#
_entry.id   AF-A0A957R3P0-F1
#
_cell.length_a   1.000
_cell.length_b   1.000
_cell.length_c   1.000
_cell.angle_alpha   90.00
_cell.angle_beta   90.00
_cell.angle_gamma   90.00
#
_symmetry.space_group_name_H-M   'P 1'
#
loop_
_entity.id
_entity.type
_entity.pdbx_description
1 polymer ?
#
loop_
_entity_poly.entity_id
_entity_poly.type
_entity_poly.pdbx_seq_one_letter_code
_entity_poly.pdbx_strand_id
1 'polypeptide(L)'
;MNLLQIEKLEIDLLLTVLRECYGYDFQSYTKSSVRRRVRHLLSKSRFQHVSELIPSVLYDPQFAQQIISDFSITVTEMFRDPLFYQAVREKVVPYLKTYPFIKVWHAG
;
A
#
# COMPACT_ATOMS: atom_id res chain seq x y z
N MET A 1 14.38 -2.14 -22.48
CA MET A 1 13.63 -1.75 -21.26
C MET A 1 14.59 -1.89 -20.08
N ASN A 2 14.71 -0.88 -19.20
CA ASN A 2 15.60 -0.99 -18.04
C ASN A 2 14.93 -1.78 -16.88
N LEU A 3 15.70 -2.21 -15.88
CA LEU A 3 15.20 -3.03 -14.76
C LEU A 3 14.04 -2.37 -14.01
N LEU A 4 14.05 -1.04 -13.89
CA LEU A 4 12.98 -0.28 -13.22
C LEU A 4 11.66 -0.29 -14.03
N GLN A 5 11.76 -0.22 -15.35
CA GLN A 5 10.61 -0.32 -16.26
C GLN A 5 10.04 -1.74 -16.27
N ILE A 6 10.90 -2.77 -16.21
CA ILE A 6 10.47 -4.17 -16.12
C ILE A 6 9.70 -4.40 -14.82
N GLU A 7 10.29 -4.08 -13.67
CA GLU A 7 9.62 -4.27 -12.37
C GLU A 7 8.27 -3.55 -12.30
N LYS A 8 8.18 -2.34 -12.87
CA LYS A 8 6.92 -1.61 -12.95
C LYS A 8 5.86 -2.37 -13.76
N LEU A 9 6.24 -2.89 -14.94
CA LEU A 9 5.34 -3.69 -15.76
C LEU A 9 4.88 -4.95 -15.04
N GLU A 10 5.79 -5.66 -14.36
CA GLU A 10 5.43 -6.86 -13.60
C GLU A 10 4.44 -6.56 -12.47
N ILE A 11 4.62 -5.44 -11.77
CA ILE A 11 3.67 -4.98 -10.75
C ILE A 11 2.30 -4.69 -11.37
N ASP A 12 2.27 -3.96 -12.49
CA ASP A 12 1.02 -3.62 -13.18
C ASP A 12 0.26 -4.90 -13.63
N LEU A 13 0.99 -5.92 -14.09
CA LEU A 13 0.43 -7.24 -14.43
C LEU A 13 -0.11 -7.98 -13.21
N LEU A 14 0.64 -8.00 -12.10
CA LEU A 14 0.19 -8.62 -10.85
C LEU A 14 -1.11 -7.97 -10.33
N LEU A 15 -1.18 -6.64 -10.34
CA LEU A 15 -2.39 -5.91 -9.93
C LEU A 15 -3.58 -6.22 -10.85
N THR A 16 -3.34 -6.35 -12.15
CA THR A 16 -4.37 -6.74 -13.11
C THR A 16 -4.93 -8.12 -12.78
N VAL A 17 -4.06 -9.10 -12.51
CA VAL A 17 -4.47 -10.46 -12.13
C VAL A 17 -5.31 -10.45 -10.84
N LEU A 18 -4.90 -9.70 -9.82
CA LEU A 18 -5.66 -9.58 -8.57
C LEU A 18 -7.06 -8.99 -8.79
N ARG A 19 -7.17 -7.99 -9.69
CA ARG A 19 -8.46 -7.39 -10.06
C ARG A 19 -9.34 -8.38 -10.83
N GLU A 20 -8.81 -9.00 -11.88
CA GLU A 20 -9.62 -9.88 -12.75
C GLU A 20 -10.02 -11.19 -12.06
N CYS A 21 -9.16 -11.77 -11.21
CA CYS A 21 -9.44 -13.04 -10.55
C CYS A 21 -10.21 -12.89 -9.23
N TYR A 22 -9.99 -11.80 -8.49
CA TYR A 22 -10.50 -11.64 -7.12
C TYR A 22 -11.29 -10.35 -6.87
N GLY A 23 -11.38 -9.44 -7.84
CA GLY A 23 -12.13 -8.19 -7.74
C GLY A 23 -11.46 -7.11 -6.87
N TYR A 24 -10.22 -7.31 -6.43
CA TYR A 24 -9.51 -6.32 -5.59
C TYR A 24 -8.72 -5.34 -6.47
N ASP A 25 -9.16 -4.08 -6.50
CA ASP A 25 -8.49 -3.02 -7.24
C ASP A 25 -7.53 -2.21 -6.36
N PHE A 26 -6.24 -2.52 -6.49
CA PHE A 26 -5.15 -1.77 -5.83
C PHE A 26 -4.52 -0.69 -6.74
N GLN A 27 -5.07 -0.42 -7.93
CA GLN A 27 -4.52 0.60 -8.84
C GLN A 27 -4.72 2.03 -8.29
N SER A 28 -5.70 2.20 -7.40
CA SER A 28 -5.95 3.45 -6.67
C SER A 28 -4.89 3.78 -5.61
N TYR A 29 -4.05 2.81 -5.22
CA TYR A 29 -3.00 3.00 -4.23
C TYR A 29 -1.81 3.74 -4.83
N THR A 30 -1.07 4.47 -3.98
CA THR A 30 0.16 5.12 -4.44
C THR A 30 1.17 4.08 -4.93
N LYS A 31 1.76 4.31 -6.11
CA LYS A 31 2.73 3.39 -6.73
C LYS A 31 3.90 3.04 -5.82
N SER A 32 4.35 4.00 -5.00
CA SER A 32 5.39 3.80 -3.99
C SER A 32 4.97 2.81 -2.91
N SER A 33 3.73 2.88 -2.43
CA SER A 33 3.18 1.95 -1.44
C SER A 33 3.06 0.54 -2.00
N VAL A 34 2.49 0.39 -3.19
CA VAL A 34 2.36 -0.91 -3.85
C VAL A 34 3.73 -1.55 -4.05
N ARG A 35 4.67 -0.81 -4.65
CA ARG A 35 6.03 -1.31 -4.91
C ARG A 35 6.75 -1.75 -3.64
N ARG A 36 6.60 -1.01 -2.53
CA ARG A 36 7.17 -1.39 -1.24
C ARG A 36 6.59 -2.71 -0.72
N ARG A 37 5.27 -2.91 -0.83
CA ARG A 37 4.61 -4.16 -0.39
C ARG A 37 5.01 -5.35 -1.26
N VAL A 38 5.03 -5.18 -2.57
CA VAL A 38 5.48 -6.21 -3.52
C VAL A 38 6.91 -6.64 -3.21
N ARG A 39 7.82 -5.68 -3.00
CA ARG A 39 9.21 -5.98 -2.63
C ARG A 39 9.33 -6.65 -1.27
N HIS A 40 8.52 -6.24 -0.31
CA HIS A 40 8.48 -6.89 1.00
C HIS A 40 8.03 -8.34 0.89
N LEU A 41 6.99 -8.60 0.11
CA LEU A 41 6.52 -9.96 -0.18
C LEU A 41 7.60 -10.79 -0.90
N LEU A 42 8.24 -10.22 -1.93
CA LEU A 42 9.35 -10.87 -2.63
C LEU A 42 10.48 -11.25 -1.68
N SER A 43 10.87 -10.34 -0.78
CA SER A 43 11.96 -10.58 0.19
C SER A 43 11.67 -11.70 1.20
N LYS A 44 10.40 -12.03 1.42
CA LYS A 44 9.95 -13.14 2.27
C LYS A 44 9.71 -14.43 1.47
N SER A 45 9.68 -14.32 0.15
CA SER A 45 9.45 -15.42 -0.78
C SER A 45 10.78 -15.98 -1.30
N ARG A 46 10.72 -17.09 -2.06
CA ARG A 46 11.87 -17.62 -2.78
C ARG A 46 12.02 -17.07 -4.21
N PHE A 47 11.12 -16.17 -4.62
CA PHE A 47 11.04 -15.64 -5.98
C PHE A 47 12.05 -14.51 -6.20
N GLN A 48 12.55 -14.39 -7.43
CA GLN A 48 13.53 -13.35 -7.80
C GLN A 48 12.86 -12.15 -8.47
N HIS A 49 11.76 -12.39 -9.18
CA HIS A 49 11.02 -11.41 -9.96
C HIS A 49 9.53 -11.35 -9.56
N VAL A 50 8.90 -10.18 -9.73
CA VAL A 50 7.49 -9.98 -9.36
C VAL A 50 6.57 -10.86 -10.22
N SER A 51 6.95 -11.10 -11.48
CA SER A 51 6.20 -11.93 -12.41
C SER A 51 6.05 -13.38 -11.94
N GLU A 52 6.99 -13.89 -11.14
CA GLU A 52 6.93 -15.25 -10.57
C GLU A 52 5.82 -15.42 -9.52
N LEU A 53 5.30 -14.31 -8.96
CA LEU A 53 4.16 -14.34 -8.04
C LEU A 53 2.84 -14.63 -8.76
N ILE A 54 2.75 -14.33 -10.06
CA ILE A 54 1.50 -14.39 -10.83
C ILE A 54 0.93 -15.83 -10.88
N PRO A 55 1.71 -16.87 -11.22
CA PRO A 55 1.21 -18.25 -11.19
C PRO A 55 0.67 -18.65 -9.81
N SER A 56 1.35 -18.27 -8.73
CA SER A 56 0.88 -18.55 -7.37
C SER A 56 -0.44 -17.85 -7.07
N VAL A 57 -0.63 -16.60 -7.52
CA VAL A 57 -1.94 -15.91 -7.37
C VAL A 57 -3.05 -16.60 -8.18
N LEU A 58 -2.73 -17.13 -9.37
CA LEU A 58 -3.71 -17.77 -10.25
C LEU A 58 -4.12 -19.16 -9.78
N TYR A 59 -3.19 -19.95 -9.25
CA TYR A 59 -3.39 -21.38 -9.00
C TYR A 59 -3.42 -21.75 -7.51
N ASP A 60 -3.01 -20.86 -6.61
CA ASP A 60 -3.08 -21.06 -5.16
C ASP A 60 -3.99 -19.98 -4.51
N PRO A 61 -5.27 -20.30 -4.28
CA PRO A 61 -6.22 -19.38 -3.66
C PRO A 61 -5.81 -18.93 -2.25
N GLN A 62 -5.10 -19.78 -1.50
CA GLN A 62 -4.66 -19.44 -0.15
C GLN A 62 -3.55 -18.39 -0.20
N PHE A 63 -2.60 -18.57 -1.12
CA PHE A 63 -1.56 -17.58 -1.38
C PHE A 63 -2.16 -16.25 -1.87
N ALA A 64 -3.14 -16.29 -2.77
CA ALA A 64 -3.81 -15.08 -3.23
C ALA A 64 -4.50 -14.32 -2.09
N GLN A 65 -5.22 -15.01 -1.20
CA GLN A 65 -5.82 -14.38 -0.02
C GLN A 65 -4.78 -13.75 0.91
N GLN A 66 -3.63 -14.39 1.10
CA GLN A 66 -2.54 -13.83 1.89
C GLN A 66 -2.02 -12.52 1.27
N ILE A 67 -1.78 -12.50 -0.04
CA ILE A 67 -1.35 -11.28 -0.75
C ILE A 67 -2.39 -10.17 -0.62
N ILE A 68 -3.66 -10.49 -0.85
CA ILE A 68 -4.76 -9.52 -0.74
C ILE A 68 -4.78 -8.93 0.67
N SER A 69 -4.62 -9.75 1.71
CA SER A 69 -4.52 -9.29 3.09
C SER A 69 -3.32 -8.36 3.29
N ASP A 70 -2.12 -8.76 2.88
CA ASP A 70 -0.90 -7.96 3.00
C ASP A 70 -0.99 -6.60 2.28
N PHE A 71 -1.68 -6.55 1.15
CA PHE A 71 -1.96 -5.32 0.42
C PHE A 71 -2.98 -4.43 1.13
N SER A 72 -3.97 -5.05 1.76
CA SER A 72 -5.07 -4.38 2.47
C SER A 72 -4.69 -3.89 3.87
N ILE A 73 -3.62 -4.42 4.48
CA ILE A 73 -3.17 -3.98 5.81
C ILE A 73 -2.66 -2.54 5.72
N THR A 74 -3.42 -1.60 6.29
CA THR A 74 -2.93 -0.28 6.63
C THR A 74 -1.98 -0.43 7.82
N VAL A 75 -0.66 -0.42 7.57
CA VAL A 75 0.29 -0.24 8.68
C VAL A 75 -0.09 1.09 9.32
N THR A 76 -0.48 1.10 10.59
CA THR A 76 -0.68 2.33 11.37
C THR A 76 0.44 2.40 12.37
N GLU A 77 1.11 3.54 12.43
CA GLU A 77 2.15 3.83 13.42
C GLU A 77 1.86 5.19 14.03
N MET A 78 2.08 5.34 15.33
CA MET A 78 1.85 6.60 16.04
C MET A 78 2.77 7.67 15.43
N PHE A 79 2.20 8.80 15.03
CA PHE A 79 2.93 9.94 14.45
C PHE A 79 3.71 9.63 13.15
N ARG A 80 3.12 8.85 12.24
CA ARG A 80 3.71 8.47 10.93
C ARG A 80 4.43 9.59 10.17
N ASP A 81 3.91 10.81 10.22
CA ASP A 81 4.54 11.99 9.64
C ASP A 81 4.84 13.02 10.75
N PRO A 82 6.03 12.93 11.37
CA PRO A 82 6.39 13.82 12.48
C PRO A 82 6.33 15.30 12.12
N LEU A 83 6.68 15.67 10.88
CA LEU A 83 6.67 17.05 10.42
C LEU A 83 5.25 17.57 10.23
N PHE A 84 4.35 16.74 9.69
CA PHE A 84 2.92 17.05 9.64
C PHE A 84 2.36 17.30 11.04
N TYR A 85 2.58 16.38 11.98
CA TYR A 85 2.07 16.54 13.36
C TYR A 85 2.70 17.73 14.09
N GLN A 86 3.98 18.04 13.82
CA GLN A 86 4.62 19.27 14.30
C GLN A 86 3.91 20.51 13.74
N ALA A 87 3.65 20.55 12.42
CA ALA A 87 2.95 21.67 11.80
C ALA A 87 1.51 21.82 12.32
N VAL A 88 0.78 20.72 12.51
CA VAL A 88 -0.55 20.74 13.13
C VAL A 88 -0.47 21.33 14.53
N ARG A 89 0.49 20.91 15.35
CA ARG A 89 0.70 21.43 16.72
C ARG A 89 1.03 22.91 16.75
N GLU A 90 1.95 23.36 15.89
CA GLU A 90 2.48 24.73 15.92
C GLU A 90 1.56 25.73 15.22
N LYS A 91 0.85 25.32 14.17
CA LYS A 91 0.10 26.22 13.29
C LYS A 91 -1.41 26.08 13.40
N VAL A 92 -1.92 24.86 13.58
CA VAL A 92 -3.37 24.59 13.53
C VAL A 92 -3.99 24.59 14.94
N VAL A 93 -3.37 23.91 15.90
CA VAL A 93 -3.88 23.81 17.27
C VAL A 93 -4.08 25.18 17.95
N PRO A 94 -3.17 26.18 17.82
CA PRO A 94 -3.39 27.49 18.42
C PRO A 94 -4.69 28.17 17.94
N TYR A 95 -5.03 28.00 16.66
CA TYR A 95 -6.26 28.51 16.08
C TYR A 95 -7.48 27.73 16.58
N LEU A 96 -7.41 26.39 16.58
CA LEU A 96 -8.53 25.54 17.03
C LEU A 96 -8.87 25.71 18.51
N LYS A 97 -7.90 26.08 19.35
CA LYS A 97 -8.13 26.40 20.78
C LYS A 97 -9.06 27.58 21.02
N THR A 98 -9.32 28.41 20.01
CA THR A 98 -10.25 29.53 20.12
C THR A 98 -11.72 29.09 20.08
N TYR A 99 -12.00 27.85 19.65
CA TYR A 99 -13.35 27.30 19.59
C TYR A 99 -13.67 26.49 20.86
N PRO A 100 -14.94 26.50 21.33
CA PRO A 100 -15.35 25.78 22.53
C PRO A 100 -15.29 24.25 22.37
N PHE A 101 -15.37 23.75 21.13
CA PHE A 101 -15.29 22.32 20.80
C PHE A 101 -14.56 22.10 19.48
N ILE A 102 -13.76 21.02 19.42
CA ILE A 102 -13.02 20.63 18.22
C ILE A 102 -13.55 19.27 17.75
N LYS A 103 -13.91 19.16 16.47
CA LYS A 103 -14.25 17.90 15.80
C LYS A 103 -13.23 17.64 14.70
N VAL A 104 -12.63 16.46 14.70
CA VAL A 104 -11.62 16.07 13.71
C VAL A 104 -12.14 14.87 12.92
N TRP A 105 -12.04 14.93 11.59
CA TRP A 105 -12.29 13.79 10.73
C TRP A 105 -10.97 13.34 10.09
N HIS A 106 -10.63 12.06 10.30
CA HIS A 106 -9.49 11.43 9.65
C HIS A 106 -10.03 10.47 8.57
N ALA A 107 -10.06 10.93 7.32
CA ALA A 107 -10.32 10.06 6.18
C ALA A 107 -9.10 9.18 5.94
N GLY A 108 -9.31 7.86 5.84
CA GLY A 108 -8.26 6.82 5.83
C GLY A 108 -7.19 7.00 4.77
#